data_AF-A0A6I7DAY2-F1
#
_entry.id   AF-A0A6I7DAY2-F1
#
_cell.length_a   1.000
_cell.length_b   1.000
_cell.length_c   1.000
_cell.angle_alpha   90.00
_cell.angle_beta   90.00
_cell.angle_gamma   90.00
#
_symmetry.space_group_name_H-M   'P 1'
#
loop_
_entity.id
_entity.type
_entity.pdbx_description
1 polymer ?
#
loop_
_entity_poly.entity_id
_entity_poly.type
_entity_poly.pdbx_seq_one_letter_code
_entity_poly.pdbx_strand_id
1 'polypeptide(L)'
;MITEVRIFDLESFATLFDSVNPMKVSITDSHQVIKFAVENGENRSDHIIVDPISISVELLLTGDIVNRYSIIKQLYDEHTLVGIQTRVKTYQPMLLESLSHDEDPQKVNAIELKLKFIEWKTIEPEYNKKSSKSTKKPKQTSTVNRGNVKSKKSTQIGKKEK
;
A
#
# COMPACT_ATOMS: atom_id res chain seq x y z
N MET A 1 -30.49 8.11 0.62
CA MET A 1 -29.99 7.03 -0.26
C MET A 1 -28.89 6.31 0.52
N ILE A 2 -29.10 5.06 0.90
CA ILE A 2 -28.06 4.27 1.59
C ILE A 2 -27.20 3.69 0.48
N THR A 3 -25.96 4.17 0.32
CA THR A 3 -25.07 3.65 -0.71
C THR A 3 -24.66 2.23 -0.32
N GLU A 4 -25.04 1.26 -1.15
CA GLU A 4 -24.61 -0.14 -1.04
C GLU A 4 -23.12 -0.25 -1.38
N VAL A 5 -22.45 -1.25 -0.80
CA VAL A 5 -21.05 -1.52 -1.15
C VAL A 5 -21.02 -2.06 -2.57
N ARG A 6 -20.19 -1.45 -3.43
CA ARG A 6 -20.06 -1.85 -4.84
C ARG A 6 -18.61 -2.10 -5.18
N ILE A 7 -18.38 -3.10 -6.01
CA ILE A 7 -17.08 -3.37 -6.62
C ILE A 7 -17.27 -3.22 -8.12
N PHE A 8 -16.43 -2.39 -8.72
CA PHE A 8 -16.47 -2.10 -10.14
C PHE A 8 -15.08 -2.21 -10.74
N ASP A 9 -15.03 -2.56 -12.01
CA ASP A 9 -13.78 -2.54 -12.78
C ASP A 9 -13.36 -1.09 -13.06
N LEU A 10 -12.06 -0.80 -12.96
CA LEU A 10 -11.52 0.55 -13.16
C LEU A 10 -11.48 0.98 -14.62
N GLU A 11 -11.37 0.04 -15.55
CA GLU A 11 -11.32 0.36 -16.98
C GLU A 11 -12.71 0.60 -17.55
N SER A 12 -13.63 -0.33 -17.30
CA SER A 12 -14.99 -0.29 -17.86
C SER A 12 -16.00 0.43 -16.99
N PHE A 13 -15.71 0.69 -15.71
CA PHE A 13 -16.67 1.13 -14.68
C PHE A 13 -17.89 0.22 -14.54
N ALA A 14 -17.84 -1.00 -15.10
CA ALA A 14 -18.89 -1.98 -14.96
C ALA A 14 -18.87 -2.52 -13.52
N THR A 15 -20.03 -2.56 -12.90
CA THR A 15 -20.23 -3.17 -11.59
C THR A 15 -20.13 -4.69 -11.73
N LEU A 16 -19.14 -5.28 -11.06
CA LEU A 16 -18.88 -6.72 -11.12
C LEU A 16 -19.93 -7.51 -10.33
N PHE A 17 -20.57 -6.87 -9.34
CA PHE A 17 -21.46 -7.48 -8.37
C PHE A 17 -22.74 -6.67 -8.16
N ASP A 18 -23.60 -6.57 -9.17
CA ASP A 18 -24.90 -5.88 -9.04
C ASP A 18 -25.93 -6.62 -8.18
N SER A 19 -25.69 -7.89 -7.84
CA SER A 19 -26.65 -8.74 -7.12
C SER A 19 -25.99 -9.64 -6.08
N VAL A 20 -24.92 -9.16 -5.48
CA VAL A 20 -24.24 -9.88 -4.39
C VAL A 20 -24.55 -9.16 -3.09
N ASN A 21 -24.95 -9.91 -2.07
CA ASN A 21 -25.22 -9.37 -0.75
C ASN A 21 -23.92 -9.42 0.08
N PRO A 22 -23.18 -8.29 0.22
CA PRO A 22 -22.03 -8.25 1.11
C PRO A 22 -22.52 -8.42 2.54
N MET A 23 -22.05 -9.48 3.19
CA MET A 23 -22.35 -9.74 4.60
C MET A 23 -21.53 -8.84 5.51
N LYS A 24 -20.25 -8.64 5.14
CA LYS A 24 -19.31 -7.86 5.94
C LYS A 24 -18.22 -7.26 5.05
N VAL A 25 -17.83 -6.04 5.38
CA VAL A 25 -16.66 -5.39 4.79
C VAL A 25 -15.78 -4.91 5.93
N SER A 26 -14.50 -5.26 5.90
CA SER A 26 -13.50 -4.85 6.87
C SER A 26 -12.34 -4.17 6.14
N ILE A 27 -12.04 -2.94 6.54
CA ILE A 27 -10.95 -2.15 5.97
C ILE A 27 -9.86 -2.03 7.02
N THR A 28 -8.63 -2.34 6.62
CA THR A 28 -7.41 -2.18 7.42
C THR A 28 -6.56 -1.10 6.78
N ASP A 29 -6.47 0.04 7.45
CA ASP A 29 -5.59 1.17 7.10
C ASP A 29 -4.63 1.38 8.28
N SER A 30 -3.39 0.90 8.13
CA SER A 30 -2.39 0.88 9.19
C SER A 30 -1.10 1.59 8.80
N HIS A 31 -0.45 2.17 9.82
CA HIS A 31 0.87 2.76 9.69
C HIS A 31 1.77 2.23 10.81
N GLN A 32 2.99 1.85 10.46
CA GLN A 32 4.00 1.48 11.42
C GLN A 32 4.89 2.69 11.73
N VAL A 33 4.76 3.20 12.96
CA VAL A 33 5.58 4.30 13.47
C VAL A 33 6.82 3.73 14.15
N ILE A 34 8.01 3.97 13.57
CA ILE A 34 9.27 3.51 14.14
C ILE A 34 9.67 4.45 15.27
N LYS A 35 9.92 3.90 16.46
CA LYS A 35 10.32 4.64 17.67
C LYS A 35 11.66 4.13 18.18
N PHE A 36 12.50 5.06 18.61
CA PHE A 36 13.78 4.78 19.23
C PHE A 36 13.81 5.40 20.63
N ALA A 37 14.24 4.62 21.62
CA ALA A 37 14.49 5.12 22.96
C ALA A 37 15.80 5.90 22.97
N VAL A 38 15.75 7.14 23.44
CA VAL A 38 16.92 7.98 23.65
C VAL A 38 17.45 7.69 25.06
N GLU A 39 18.77 7.86 25.29
CA GLU A 39 19.43 7.65 26.58
C GLU A 39 18.78 8.41 27.75
N ASN A 40 18.01 9.46 27.44
CA ASN A 40 17.26 10.28 28.37
C ASN A 40 15.90 9.68 28.77
N GLY A 41 15.54 8.51 28.27
CA GLY A 41 14.25 7.83 28.50
C GLY A 41 13.11 8.31 27.59
N GLU A 42 13.33 9.31 26.75
CA GLU A 42 12.35 9.79 25.78
C GLU A 42 12.28 8.86 24.54
N ASN A 43 11.07 8.66 24.00
CA ASN A 43 10.88 7.95 22.75
C ASN A 43 10.77 8.94 21.59
N ARG A 44 11.70 8.86 20.63
CA ARG A 44 11.70 9.68 19.42
C ARG A 44 11.26 8.85 18.22
N SER A 45 10.41 9.42 17.37
CA SER A 45 10.05 8.84 16.07
C SER A 45 10.63 9.68 14.94
N ASP A 46 11.23 9.03 13.95
CA ASP A 46 11.84 9.69 12.78
C ASP A 46 11.27 9.17 11.45
N HIS A 47 10.60 8.01 11.46
CA HIS A 47 10.10 7.38 10.25
C HIS A 47 8.75 6.70 10.45
N ILE A 48 7.90 6.80 9.44
CA ILE A 48 6.59 6.15 9.37
C ILE A 48 6.57 5.33 8.09
N ILE A 49 6.30 4.03 8.24
CA ILE A 49 6.01 3.13 7.12
C ILE A 49 4.50 3.10 6.96
N VAL A 50 4.02 3.39 5.76
CA VAL A 50 2.60 3.34 5.42
C VAL A 50 2.35 2.01 4.72
N ASP A 51 1.54 1.15 5.34
CA ASP A 51 1.17 -0.14 4.74
C ASP A 51 0.13 0.08 3.63
N PRO A 52 0.08 -0.80 2.61
CA PRO A 52 -1.01 -0.79 1.64
C PRO A 52 -2.35 -1.07 2.33
N ILE A 53 -3.39 -0.34 1.92
CA ILE A 53 -4.74 -0.56 2.45
C ILE A 53 -5.19 -1.98 2.08
N SER A 54 -5.68 -2.74 3.06
CA SER A 54 -6.25 -4.07 2.85
C SER A 54 -7.76 -4.04 3.11
N ILE A 55 -8.54 -4.64 2.22
CA ILE A 55 -10.01 -4.73 2.35
C ILE A 55 -10.44 -6.17 2.25
N SER A 56 -11.10 -6.68 3.28
CA SER A 56 -11.73 -8.00 3.27
C SER A 56 -13.24 -7.85 3.08
N VAL A 57 -13.79 -8.53 2.08
CA VAL A 57 -15.22 -8.56 1.77
C VAL A 57 -15.72 -9.99 1.92
N GLU A 58 -16.64 -10.20 2.86
CA GLU A 58 -17.39 -11.45 2.99
C GLU A 58 -18.73 -11.27 2.30
N LEU A 59 -19.07 -12.18 1.39
CA LEU A 59 -20.24 -12.07 0.56
C LEU A 59 -20.93 -13.41 0.36
N LEU A 60 -22.23 -13.37 0.17
CA LEU A 60 -23.04 -14.55 -0.09
C LEU A 60 -23.47 -14.55 -1.57
N LEU A 61 -23.02 -15.56 -2.31
CA LEU A 61 -23.50 -15.83 -3.65
C LEU A 61 -24.76 -16.71 -3.58
N THR A 62 -25.83 -16.26 -4.22
CA THR A 62 -27.07 -17.02 -4.38
C THR A 62 -27.53 -17.00 -5.84
N GLY A 63 -28.35 -17.97 -6.23
CA GLY A 63 -28.88 -18.08 -7.59
C GLY A 63 -27.86 -18.68 -8.56
N ASP A 64 -27.43 -17.90 -9.57
CA ASP A 64 -26.49 -18.34 -10.60
C ASP A 64 -25.03 -18.31 -10.09
N ILE A 65 -24.72 -19.23 -9.20
CA ILE A 65 -23.45 -19.30 -8.49
C ILE A 65 -22.28 -19.57 -9.44
N VAL A 66 -22.45 -20.47 -10.42
CA VAL A 66 -21.38 -20.91 -11.32
C VAL A 66 -20.87 -19.76 -12.19
N ASN A 67 -21.77 -19.03 -12.85
CA ASN A 67 -21.36 -17.93 -13.73
C ASN A 67 -20.77 -16.77 -12.93
N ARG A 68 -21.36 -16.44 -11.76
CA ARG A 68 -20.86 -15.37 -10.89
C ARG A 68 -19.48 -15.69 -10.34
N TYR A 69 -19.27 -16.92 -9.88
CA TYR A 69 -17.97 -17.37 -9.42
C TYR A 69 -16.94 -17.34 -10.56
N SER A 70 -17.31 -17.75 -11.77
CA SER A 70 -16.43 -17.69 -12.95
C SER A 70 -15.95 -16.27 -13.25
N ILE A 71 -16.82 -15.26 -13.13
CA ILE A 71 -16.45 -13.84 -13.32
C ILE A 71 -15.43 -13.40 -12.25
N ILE A 72 -15.65 -13.76 -10.98
CA ILE A 72 -14.71 -13.45 -9.88
C ILE A 72 -13.37 -14.14 -10.11
N LYS A 73 -13.42 -15.39 -10.56
CA LYS A 73 -12.24 -16.19 -10.83
C LYS A 73 -11.44 -15.60 -12.01
N GLN A 74 -12.12 -15.16 -13.06
CA GLN A 74 -11.48 -14.47 -14.17
C GLN A 74 -10.80 -13.17 -13.72
N LEU A 75 -11.47 -12.35 -12.89
CA LEU A 75 -10.87 -11.15 -12.30
C LEU A 75 -9.59 -11.46 -11.52
N TYR A 76 -9.61 -12.56 -10.76
CA TYR A 76 -8.44 -13.02 -10.01
C TYR A 76 -7.30 -13.43 -10.93
N ASP A 77 -7.60 -14.20 -11.97
CA ASP A 77 -6.59 -14.75 -12.88
C ASP A 77 -6.01 -13.67 -13.82
N GLU A 78 -6.82 -12.69 -14.23
CA GLU A 78 -6.41 -11.56 -15.09
C GLU A 78 -5.74 -10.41 -14.30
N HIS A 79 -5.74 -10.46 -12.96
CA HIS A 79 -5.19 -9.42 -12.10
C HIS A 79 -5.79 -8.02 -12.36
N THR A 80 -7.06 -7.98 -12.73
CA THR A 80 -7.76 -6.75 -13.07
C THR A 80 -7.87 -5.84 -11.84
N LEU A 81 -7.57 -4.56 -12.03
CA LEU A 81 -7.66 -3.57 -10.97
C LEU A 81 -9.11 -3.14 -10.78
N VAL A 82 -9.58 -3.12 -9.54
CA VAL A 82 -10.95 -2.76 -9.18
C VAL A 82 -11.03 -1.55 -8.28
N GLY A 83 -12.16 -0.87 -8.33
CA GLY A 83 -12.58 0.14 -7.36
C GLY A 83 -13.60 -0.45 -6.39
N ILE A 84 -13.39 -0.21 -5.10
CA ILE A 84 -14.31 -0.64 -4.03
C ILE A 84 -14.96 0.60 -3.43
N GLN A 85 -16.24 0.80 -3.72
CA GLN A 85 -17.04 1.86 -3.14
C GLN A 85 -17.69 1.37 -1.84
N THR A 86 -17.34 2.01 -0.73
CA THR A 86 -18.02 1.81 0.57
C THR A 86 -18.90 3.01 0.89
N ARG A 87 -19.63 2.95 2.01
CA ARG A 87 -20.42 4.10 2.52
C ARG A 87 -19.55 5.29 2.90
N VAL A 88 -18.30 5.05 3.28
CA VAL A 88 -17.39 6.07 3.82
C VAL A 88 -16.52 6.68 2.72
N LYS A 89 -15.94 5.82 1.87
CA LYS A 89 -14.96 6.22 0.86
C LYS A 89 -14.91 5.20 -0.28
N THR A 90 -14.49 5.65 -1.47
CA THR A 90 -14.09 4.78 -2.58
C THR A 90 -12.59 4.51 -2.53
N TYR A 91 -12.20 3.23 -2.57
CA TYR A 91 -10.82 2.77 -2.57
C TYR A 91 -10.44 2.29 -3.97
N GLN A 92 -9.39 2.88 -4.54
CA GLN A 92 -8.88 2.55 -5.88
C GLN A 92 -7.42 3.04 -6.02
N PRO A 93 -6.56 2.33 -6.77
CA PRO A 93 -6.80 1.02 -7.36
C PRO A 93 -6.56 -0.12 -6.35
N MET A 94 -7.43 -1.14 -6.39
CA MET A 94 -7.33 -2.33 -5.54
C MET A 94 -7.12 -3.58 -6.40
N LEU A 95 -6.26 -4.48 -5.95
CA LEU A 95 -6.02 -5.78 -6.57
C LEU A 95 -6.63 -6.89 -5.70
N LEU A 96 -7.25 -7.89 -6.31
CA LEU A 96 -7.74 -9.08 -5.60
C LEU A 96 -6.55 -9.99 -5.24
N GLU A 97 -6.19 -10.02 -3.96
CA GLU A 97 -5.07 -10.80 -3.41
C GLU A 97 -5.47 -12.25 -3.13
N SER A 98 -6.67 -12.47 -2.58
CA SER A 98 -7.16 -13.80 -2.28
C SER A 98 -8.66 -13.97 -2.53
N LEU A 99 -8.99 -15.16 -3.03
CA LEU A 99 -10.34 -15.64 -3.28
C LEU A 99 -10.48 -16.99 -2.55
N SER A 100 -11.30 -17.04 -1.51
CA SER A 100 -11.69 -18.30 -0.86
C SER A 100 -13.21 -18.43 -0.80
N HIS A 101 -13.65 -19.68 -0.82
CA HIS A 101 -15.06 -20.05 -0.77
C HIS A 101 -15.24 -21.21 0.22
N ASP A 102 -16.41 -21.25 0.85
CA ASP A 102 -16.81 -22.33 1.76
C ASP A 102 -18.14 -22.92 1.25
N GLU A 103 -18.15 -24.24 1.07
CA GLU A 103 -19.31 -24.99 0.59
C GLU A 103 -19.83 -25.85 1.73
N ASP A 104 -20.91 -25.38 2.37
CA ASP A 104 -21.63 -26.14 3.37
C ASP A 104 -22.75 -26.93 2.69
N PRO A 105 -22.76 -28.28 2.75
CA PRO A 105 -23.84 -29.10 2.20
C PRO A 105 -25.23 -28.76 2.75
N GLN A 106 -25.32 -28.13 3.93
CA GLN A 106 -26.59 -27.66 4.50
C GLN A 106 -27.12 -26.38 3.80
N LYS A 107 -26.25 -25.60 3.14
CA LYS A 107 -26.59 -24.39 2.39
C LYS A 107 -26.75 -24.69 0.90
N VAL A 108 -27.82 -25.40 0.54
CA VAL A 108 -28.06 -25.96 -0.81
C VAL A 108 -28.01 -24.92 -1.95
N ASN A 109 -28.32 -23.65 -1.68
CA ASN A 109 -28.41 -22.59 -2.71
C ASN A 109 -27.55 -21.36 -2.42
N ALA A 110 -26.51 -21.48 -1.58
CA ALA A 110 -25.66 -20.36 -1.26
C ALA A 110 -24.21 -20.76 -0.98
N ILE A 111 -23.28 -20.03 -1.58
CA ILE A 111 -21.84 -20.15 -1.28
C ILE A 111 -21.36 -18.86 -0.62
N GLU A 112 -20.64 -19.02 0.47
CA GLU A 112 -19.98 -17.90 1.16
C GLU A 112 -18.60 -17.69 0.54
N LEU A 113 -18.35 -16.49 0.00
CA LEU A 113 -17.04 -16.10 -0.49
C LEU A 113 -16.39 -15.09 0.45
N LYS A 114 -15.08 -15.23 0.59
CA LYS A 114 -14.21 -14.28 1.29
C LYS A 114 -13.18 -13.78 0.29
N LEU A 115 -13.32 -12.50 -0.05
CA LEU A 115 -12.41 -11.79 -0.95
C LEU A 115 -11.49 -10.91 -0.13
N LYS A 116 -10.19 -10.93 -0.43
CA LYS A 116 -9.24 -9.99 0.14
C LYS A 116 -8.62 -9.17 -0.97
N PHE A 117 -8.71 -7.86 -0.84
CA PHE A 117 -8.15 -6.88 -1.75
C PHE A 117 -7.01 -6.12 -1.08
N ILE A 118 -6.01 -5.74 -1.86
CA ILE A 118 -4.89 -4.92 -1.42
C ILE A 118 -4.71 -3.73 -2.35
N GLU A 119 -4.34 -2.57 -1.80
CA GLU A 119 -4.07 -1.37 -2.58
C GLU A 119 -2.90 -1.60 -3.54
N TRP A 120 -3.14 -1.33 -4.82
CA TRP A 120 -2.12 -1.40 -5.86
C TRP A 120 -1.42 -0.05 -6.01
N LYS A 121 -0.10 -0.01 -5.95
CA LYS A 121 0.70 1.20 -6.19
C LYS A 121 1.74 0.93 -7.25
N THR A 122 1.59 1.58 -8.40
CA THR A 122 2.65 1.63 -9.41
C THR A 122 3.72 2.59 -8.92
N ILE A 123 4.90 2.06 -8.59
CA ILE A 123 6.06 2.87 -8.23
C ILE A 123 6.94 2.97 -9.47
N GLU A 124 7.05 4.16 -10.04
CA GLU A 124 8.12 4.45 -10.99
C GLU A 124 9.43 4.61 -10.20
N PRO A 125 10.46 3.78 -10.44
CA PRO A 125 11.71 3.91 -9.73
C PRO A 125 12.37 5.22 -10.14
N GLU A 126 12.34 6.22 -9.25
CA GLU A 126 13.16 7.40 -9.41
C GLU A 126 14.63 7.01 -9.21
N TYR A 127 15.32 6.72 -10.32
CA TYR A 127 16.77 6.68 -10.36
C TYR A 127 17.29 8.11 -10.26
N ASN A 128 17.21 8.68 -9.05
CA ASN A 128 17.96 9.86 -8.71
C ASN A 128 19.45 9.47 -8.74
N LYS A 129 20.06 9.50 -9.93
CA LYS A 129 21.50 9.74 -10.08
C LYS A 129 21.72 11.06 -9.35
N LYS A 130 22.11 11.00 -8.07
CA LYS A 130 22.45 12.17 -7.27
C LYS A 130 23.48 12.96 -8.06
N SER A 131 23.05 13.92 -8.86
CA SER A 131 23.95 14.79 -9.57
C SER A 131 24.67 15.59 -8.50
N SER A 132 25.95 15.85 -8.69
CA SER A 132 26.77 16.63 -7.76
C SER A 132 26.18 18.02 -7.42
N LYS A 133 25.18 18.48 -8.19
CA LYS A 133 24.39 19.70 -7.97
C LYS A 133 23.36 19.61 -6.84
N SER A 134 22.89 18.41 -6.45
CA SER A 134 21.86 18.23 -5.41
C SER A 134 22.44 18.19 -3.98
N THR A 135 23.76 18.30 -3.81
CA THR A 135 24.40 18.27 -2.50
C THR A 135 24.72 19.69 -2.05
N LYS A 136 24.31 20.09 -0.83
CA LYS A 136 24.60 21.43 -0.24
C LYS A 136 26.10 21.82 -0.30
N LYS A 137 27.00 20.84 -0.48
CA LYS A 137 28.43 21.05 -0.77
C LYS A 137 28.85 20.19 -1.97
N PRO A 138 28.73 20.70 -3.22
CA PRO A 138 29.11 19.97 -4.43
C PRO A 138 30.57 19.52 -4.42
N LYS A 139 31.44 20.27 -3.73
CA LYS A 139 32.88 19.99 -3.56
C LYS A 139 33.17 18.79 -2.65
N GLN A 140 32.18 18.22 -1.97
CA GLN A 140 32.36 17.03 -1.13
C GLN A 140 31.80 15.75 -1.76
N THR A 141 31.26 15.83 -2.97
CA THR A 141 30.64 14.68 -3.65
C THR A 141 31.64 13.99 -4.57
N SER A 142 31.97 12.74 -4.23
CA SER A 142 32.83 11.77 -4.91
C SER A 142 34.32 12.13 -5.08
N THR A 143 35.19 11.25 -4.57
CA THR A 143 36.65 11.27 -4.68
C THR A 143 37.13 10.74 -6.04
N VAL A 144 36.57 11.23 -7.14
CA VAL A 144 37.19 10.99 -8.45
C VAL A 144 38.43 11.91 -8.53
N ASN A 145 39.63 11.33 -8.52
CA ASN A 145 40.95 12.00 -8.60
C ASN A 145 41.40 12.86 -7.39
N ARG A 146 41.19 12.42 -6.14
CA ARG A 146 41.76 13.07 -4.93
C ARG A 146 42.93 12.32 -4.29
N GLY A 147 43.92 11.93 -5.09
CA GLY A 147 45.07 11.10 -4.68
C GLY A 147 45.95 11.64 -3.54
N ASN A 148 45.78 12.90 -3.09
CA ASN A 148 46.20 13.39 -1.77
C ASN A 148 45.78 14.86 -1.62
N VAL A 149 44.84 15.17 -0.73
CA VAL A 149 44.51 16.57 -0.39
C VAL A 149 45.12 16.88 0.98
N LYS A 150 46.19 17.67 0.99
CA LYS A 150 46.81 18.16 2.25
C LYS A 150 45.82 19.05 3.00
N SER A 151 45.61 18.75 4.28
CA SER A 151 44.86 19.62 5.18
C SER A 151 45.54 20.99 5.29
N LYS A 152 44.76 22.07 5.23
CA LYS A 152 45.27 23.39 5.58
C LYS A 152 45.55 23.39 7.08
N LYS A 153 46.82 23.64 7.45
CA LYS A 153 47.25 23.80 8.85
C LYS A 153 46.32 24.77 9.56
N SER A 154 45.80 24.35 10.71
CA SER A 154 45.10 25.24 11.63
C SER A 154 46.06 26.33 12.10
N THR A 155 45.68 27.59 11.90
CA THR A 155 46.36 28.71 12.56
C THR A 155 46.11 28.58 14.05
N GLN A 156 47.13 28.19 14.82
CA GLN A 156 47.06 28.20 16.28
C GLN A 156 46.82 29.64 16.74
N ILE A 157 45.66 29.90 17.35
CA ILE A 157 45.42 31.11 18.12
C ILE A 157 46.27 30.94 19.38
N GLY A 158 47.33 31.75 19.49
CA GLY A 158 48.25 31.72 20.62
C GLY A 158 47.52 31.93 21.95
N LYS A 159 47.81 31.06 22.91
CA LYS A 159 47.53 31.29 24.33
C LYS A 159 48.20 32.60 24.74
N LYS A 160 47.43 33.58 25.22
CA LYS A 160 47.94 34.60 26.14
C LYS A 160 47.70 34.08 27.55
N GLU A 161 48.77 33.66 28.21
CA GLU A 161 48.81 33.51 29.66
C GLU A 161 48.68 34.89 30.31
N LYS A 162 47.93 34.95 31.41
CA LYS A 162 47.89 36.05 32.36
C LYS A 162 48.43 35.53 33.68
#